data_AF-A0A2G2MWX3-F1
#
_entry.id   AF-A0A2G2MWX3-F1
#
_cell.length_a   1.000
_cell.length_b   1.000
_cell.length_c   1.000
_cell.angle_alpha   90.00
_cell.angle_beta   90.00
_cell.angle_gamma   90.00
#
_symmetry.space_group_name_H-M   'P 1'
#
loop_
_entity.id
_entity.type
_entity.pdbx_description
1 polymer ?
#
loop_
_entity_poly.entity_id
_entity_poly.type
_entity_poly.pdbx_seq_one_letter_code
_entity_poly.pdbx_strand_id
1 'polypeptide(L)'
;MTLPKIDDTITTEYAIKLCEHFGYKYLVTRLRENPNNYKDWVFDGASMVNDDIFSKLFHIPNLVEIALKHDLKYAYGEQGNKEEKLRADLEFELDLVNDGASPEIAKLMFVAVDKGGEESLKTKYTWAYAHT
;
A
#
# COMPACT_ATOMS: atom_id res chain seq x y z
N MET A 1 -17.27 -4.93 -0.85
CA MET A 1 -16.70 -6.15 -1.46
C MET A 1 -15.95 -6.92 -0.39
N THR A 2 -15.53 -8.16 -0.63
CA THR A 2 -14.63 -8.86 0.31
C THR A 2 -13.20 -8.36 0.12
N LEU A 3 -12.56 -7.92 1.20
CA LEU A 3 -11.15 -7.53 1.21
C LEU A 3 -10.25 -8.79 1.17
N PRO A 4 -9.07 -8.71 0.53
CA PRO A 4 -8.13 -9.81 0.51
C PRO A 4 -7.61 -10.12 1.91
N LYS A 5 -7.30 -11.38 2.14
CA LYS A 5 -6.53 -11.84 3.30
C LYS A 5 -5.04 -11.79 2.95
N ILE A 6 -4.20 -11.76 3.98
CA ILE A 6 -2.77 -12.01 3.83
C ILE A 6 -2.60 -13.35 3.07
N ASP A 7 -1.66 -13.37 2.14
CA ASP A 7 -1.36 -14.43 1.18
C ASP A 7 -2.33 -14.57 -0.02
N ASP A 8 -3.38 -13.75 -0.11
CA ASP A 8 -4.22 -13.71 -1.32
C ASP A 8 -3.48 -13.03 -2.48
N THR A 9 -3.66 -13.58 -3.69
CA THR A 9 -3.17 -12.96 -4.93
C THR A 9 -4.10 -11.81 -5.38
N ILE A 10 -3.49 -10.66 -5.64
CA ILE A 10 -4.13 -9.48 -6.20
C ILE A 10 -3.85 -9.44 -7.70
N THR A 11 -4.86 -9.77 -8.50
CA THR A 11 -4.82 -9.57 -9.95
C THR A 11 -5.16 -8.13 -10.31
N THR A 12 -4.86 -7.70 -11.54
CA THR A 12 -5.26 -6.37 -12.06
C THR A 12 -6.77 -6.14 -11.93
N GLU A 13 -7.62 -7.13 -12.22
CA GLU A 13 -9.08 -6.99 -12.07
C GLU A 13 -9.52 -6.87 -10.62
N TYR A 14 -8.84 -7.57 -9.70
CA TYR A 14 -9.11 -7.43 -8.27
C TYR A 14 -8.67 -6.05 -7.77
N ALA A 15 -7.48 -5.60 -8.16
CA ALA A 15 -6.96 -4.27 -7.84
C ALA A 15 -7.89 -3.15 -8.32
N ILE A 16 -8.47 -3.26 -9.53
CA ILE A 16 -9.46 -2.28 -10.01
C ILE A 16 -10.66 -2.20 -9.05
N LYS A 17 -11.22 -3.35 -8.63
CA LYS A 17 -12.36 -3.38 -7.69
C LYS A 17 -11.99 -2.79 -6.33
N LEU A 18 -10.78 -3.06 -5.84
CA LEU A 18 -10.27 -2.50 -4.59
C LEU A 18 -10.08 -0.98 -4.70
N CYS A 19 -9.49 -0.50 -5.79
CA CYS A 19 -9.33 0.93 -6.05
C CYS A 19 -10.67 1.65 -6.19
N GLU A 20 -11.67 1.02 -6.82
CA GLU A 20 -13.05 1.54 -6.85
C GLU A 20 -13.65 1.62 -5.45
N HIS A 21 -13.44 0.57 -4.64
CA HIS A 21 -13.93 0.50 -3.27
C HIS A 21 -13.34 1.59 -2.36
N PHE A 22 -12.03 1.85 -2.48
CA PHE A 22 -11.31 2.87 -1.70
C PHE A 22 -11.33 4.27 -2.33
N GLY A 23 -11.94 4.43 -3.51
CA GLY A 23 -12.10 5.73 -4.17
C GLY A 23 -10.87 6.24 -4.93
N TYR A 24 -9.89 5.38 -5.23
CA TYR A 24 -8.67 5.72 -5.98
C TYR A 24 -8.95 5.79 -7.49
N LYS A 25 -9.80 6.75 -7.90
CA LYS A 25 -10.24 6.92 -9.29
C LYS A 25 -9.07 7.04 -10.27
N TYR A 26 -7.97 7.68 -9.87
CA TYR A 26 -6.79 7.83 -10.70
C TYR A 26 -6.09 6.49 -10.99
N LEU A 27 -6.00 5.60 -9.99
CA LEU A 27 -5.49 4.24 -10.18
C LEU A 27 -6.44 3.41 -11.04
N VAL A 28 -7.75 3.54 -10.84
CA VAL A 28 -8.75 2.86 -11.68
C VAL A 28 -8.56 3.22 -13.15
N THR A 29 -8.38 4.50 -13.46
CA THR A 29 -8.09 4.95 -14.83
C THR A 29 -6.80 4.34 -15.36
N ARG A 30 -5.69 4.47 -14.61
CA ARG A 30 -4.36 3.94 -14.98
C ARG A 30 -4.40 2.44 -15.28
N LEU A 31 -5.02 1.65 -14.41
CA LEU A 31 -5.15 0.20 -14.55
C LEU A 31 -5.99 -0.20 -15.77
N ARG A 32 -7.08 0.54 -16.06
CA ARG A 32 -7.96 0.25 -17.20
C ARG A 32 -7.36 0.65 -18.55
N GLU A 33 -6.53 1.68 -18.58
CA GLU A 33 -5.86 2.11 -19.81
C GLU A 33 -4.76 1.13 -20.23
N ASN A 34 -4.11 0.46 -19.28
CA ASN A 34 -2.96 -0.42 -19.53
C ASN A 34 -3.02 -1.76 -18.77
N PRO A 35 -4.09 -2.57 -18.92
CA PRO A 35 -4.32 -3.73 -18.05
C PRO A 35 -3.23 -4.82 -18.13
N ASN A 36 -2.49 -4.89 -19.24
CA ASN A 36 -1.44 -5.88 -19.48
C ASN A 36 -0.05 -5.43 -19.00
N ASN A 37 0.10 -4.22 -18.45
CA ASN A 37 1.37 -3.67 -17.99
C ASN A 37 1.67 -3.98 -16.51
N TYR A 38 0.83 -4.82 -15.90
CA TYR A 38 0.88 -5.12 -14.48
C TYR A 38 0.96 -6.62 -14.26
N LYS A 39 1.83 -7.03 -13.34
CA LYS A 39 1.88 -8.41 -12.84
C LYS A 39 1.05 -8.55 -11.58
N ASP A 40 0.53 -9.75 -11.37
CA ASP A 40 -0.10 -10.13 -10.11
C ASP A 40 0.91 -10.08 -8.96
N TRP A 41 0.41 -9.80 -7.76
CA TRP A 41 1.21 -9.76 -6.54
C TRP A 41 0.46 -10.40 -5.37
N VAL A 42 1.20 -10.74 -4.31
CA VAL A 42 0.64 -11.37 -3.11
C VAL A 42 0.53 -10.32 -2.02
N PHE A 43 -0.66 -10.14 -1.46
CA PHE A 43 -0.85 -9.22 -0.35
C PHE A 43 -0.22 -9.77 0.92
N ASP A 44 0.73 -9.02 1.51
CA ASP A 44 1.53 -9.48 2.65
C ASP A 44 1.30 -8.69 3.95
N GLY A 45 0.27 -7.84 3.99
CA GLY A 45 -0.07 -7.03 5.16
C GLY A 45 0.95 -5.92 5.40
N ALA A 46 1.18 -5.55 6.66
CA ALA A 46 2.26 -4.66 7.02
C ALA A 46 3.60 -5.38 6.86
N SER A 47 4.18 -5.24 5.67
CA SER A 47 5.47 -5.83 5.28
C SER A 47 6.53 -5.74 6.40
N MET A 48 7.23 -6.86 6.63
CA MET A 48 8.34 -7.00 7.58
C MET A 48 7.98 -6.90 9.07
N VAL A 49 6.70 -6.79 9.44
CA VAL A 49 6.27 -6.90 10.84
C VAL A 49 5.26 -8.03 11.01
N ASN A 50 4.98 -8.40 12.26
CA ASN A 50 3.85 -9.27 12.58
C ASN A 50 2.64 -8.37 12.86
N ASP A 51 1.64 -8.38 11.98
CA ASP A 51 0.49 -7.46 12.03
C ASP A 51 -0.26 -7.54 13.36
N ASP A 52 -0.55 -8.74 13.86
CA ASP A 52 -1.29 -8.94 15.11
C ASP A 52 -0.56 -8.37 16.32
N ILE A 53 0.75 -8.59 16.41
CA ILE A 53 1.56 -8.07 17.51
C ILE A 53 1.70 -6.56 17.38
N PHE A 54 1.98 -6.07 16.19
CA PHE A 54 2.22 -4.65 15.93
C PHE A 54 0.95 -3.82 16.17
N SER A 55 -0.18 -4.28 15.63
CA SER A 55 -1.50 -3.67 15.82
C SER A 55 -1.85 -3.53 17.31
N LYS A 56 -1.64 -4.59 18.10
CA LYS A 56 -1.92 -4.57 19.55
C LYS A 56 -0.95 -3.69 20.31
N LEU A 57 0.35 -3.74 19.97
CA LEU A 57 1.38 -2.99 20.68
C LEU A 57 1.24 -1.48 20.47
N PHE A 58 0.81 -1.07 19.28
CA PHE A 58 0.74 0.33 18.88
C PHE A 58 -0.67 0.88 18.69
N HIS A 59 -1.69 0.11 19.09
CA HIS A 59 -3.12 0.49 19.04
C HIS A 59 -3.61 0.89 17.63
N ILE A 60 -3.35 0.02 16.65
CA ILE A 60 -3.71 0.23 15.24
C ILE A 60 -4.66 -0.89 14.78
N PRO A 61 -5.93 -0.90 15.21
CA PRO A 61 -6.86 -2.02 15.03
C PRO A 61 -7.10 -2.40 13.56
N ASN A 62 -6.93 -1.48 12.61
CA ASN A 62 -7.17 -1.67 11.18
C ASN A 62 -5.87 -1.71 10.36
N LEU A 63 -4.73 -2.03 10.99
CA LEU A 63 -3.41 -2.05 10.35
C LEU A 63 -3.39 -2.79 8.99
N VAL A 64 -4.04 -3.96 8.89
CA VAL A 64 -4.08 -4.75 7.66
C VAL A 64 -4.80 -4.02 6.53
N GLU A 65 -5.93 -3.34 6.81
CA GLU A 65 -6.64 -2.55 5.79
C GLU A 65 -5.82 -1.32 5.38
N ILE A 66 -5.15 -0.68 6.34
CA ILE A 66 -4.27 0.47 6.08
C ILE A 66 -3.08 0.05 5.20
N ALA A 67 -2.48 -1.10 5.48
CA ALA A 67 -1.42 -1.68 4.65
C ALA A 67 -1.92 -1.95 3.22
N LEU A 68 -3.10 -2.56 3.06
CA LEU A 68 -3.69 -2.79 1.74
C LEU A 68 -3.90 -1.49 0.94
N LYS A 69 -4.38 -0.42 1.60
CA LYS A 69 -4.56 0.90 0.97
C LYS A 69 -3.23 1.48 0.50
N HIS A 70 -2.17 1.32 1.29
CA HIS A 70 -0.82 1.77 0.95
C HIS A 70 -0.22 0.92 -0.19
N ASP A 71 -0.32 -0.40 -0.09
CA ASP A 71 0.17 -1.35 -1.09
C ASP A 71 -0.46 -1.13 -2.46
N LEU A 72 -1.76 -0.82 -2.55
CA LEU A 72 -2.41 -0.51 -3.83
C LEU A 72 -1.79 0.72 -4.50
N LYS A 73 -1.44 1.75 -3.73
CA LYS A 73 -0.76 2.95 -4.26
C LYS A 73 0.68 2.62 -4.65
N TYR A 74 1.35 1.78 -3.87
CA TYR A 74 2.73 1.36 -4.14
C TYR A 74 2.84 0.45 -5.36
N ALA A 75 1.95 -0.52 -5.51
CA ALA A 75 1.92 -1.45 -6.63
C ALA A 75 1.81 -0.71 -7.96
N TYR A 76 0.89 0.25 -8.03
CA TYR A 76 0.41 0.87 -9.26
C TYR A 76 0.76 2.35 -9.39
N GLY A 77 1.65 2.86 -8.55
CA GLY A 77 2.15 4.22 -8.59
C GLY A 77 2.91 4.51 -9.89
N GLU A 78 2.87 5.75 -10.37
CA GLU A 78 3.60 6.12 -11.59
C GLU A 78 5.12 5.95 -11.41
N GLN A 79 5.76 5.17 -12.28
CA GLN A 79 7.22 4.97 -12.25
C GLN A 79 7.97 6.32 -12.31
N GLY A 80 8.97 6.48 -11.45
CA GLY A 80 9.74 7.71 -11.30
C GLY A 80 9.02 8.88 -10.60
N ASN A 81 7.73 8.75 -10.26
CA ASN A 81 6.96 9.83 -9.64
C ASN A 81 7.13 9.88 -8.12
N LYS A 82 8.20 10.55 -7.69
CA LYS A 82 8.52 10.73 -6.26
C LYS A 82 7.46 11.51 -5.48
N GLU A 83 6.76 12.44 -6.12
CA GLU A 83 5.72 13.25 -5.46
C GLU A 83 4.47 12.42 -5.15
N GLU A 84 4.08 11.53 -6.07
CA GLU A 84 2.96 10.59 -5.85
C GLU A 84 3.29 9.56 -4.77
N LYS A 85 4.53 9.02 -4.77
CA LYS A 85 5.02 8.16 -3.68
C LYS A 85 4.96 8.85 -2.33
N LEU A 86 5.52 10.06 -2.24
CA LEU A 86 5.52 10.84 -0.99
C LEU A 86 4.10 11.10 -0.48
N ARG A 87 3.14 11.37 -1.40
CA ARG A 87 1.73 11.51 -1.03
C ARG A 87 1.17 10.21 -0.45
N ALA A 88 1.46 9.06 -1.07
CA ALA A 88 1.03 7.76 -0.55
C ALA A 88 1.58 7.49 0.87
N ASP A 89 2.85 7.85 1.11
CA ASP A 89 3.50 7.69 2.42
C ASP A 89 2.90 8.62 3.48
N LEU A 90 2.60 9.87 3.14
CA LEU A 90 1.94 10.83 4.03
C LEU A 90 0.49 10.41 4.35
N GLU A 91 -0.23 9.89 3.38
CA GLU A 91 -1.58 9.34 3.59
C GLU A 91 -1.54 8.12 4.51
N PHE A 92 -0.51 7.27 4.38
CA PHE A 92 -0.29 6.14 5.31
C PHE A 92 0.02 6.61 6.73
N GLU A 93 0.91 7.61 6.90
CA GLU A 93 1.17 8.23 8.21
C GLU A 93 -0.12 8.72 8.87
N LEU A 94 -0.96 9.42 8.09
CA LEU A 94 -2.23 9.96 8.56
C LEU A 94 -3.24 8.86 8.91
N ASP A 95 -3.34 7.81 8.10
CA ASP A 95 -4.24 6.68 8.36
C ASP A 95 -3.85 5.98 9.67
N LEU A 96 -2.55 5.79 9.96
CA LEU A 96 -2.09 5.22 11.22
C LEU A 96 -2.47 6.08 12.43
N VAL A 97 -2.28 7.41 12.34
CA VAL A 97 -2.67 8.34 13.42
C VAL A 97 -4.18 8.29 13.66
N ASN A 98 -4.97 8.33 12.59
CA ASN A 98 -6.43 8.29 12.68
C ASN A 98 -6.95 6.99 13.29
N ASP A 99 -6.19 5.90 13.12
CA ASP A 99 -6.55 4.59 13.65
C ASP A 99 -6.13 4.37 15.11
N GLY A 100 -5.27 5.24 15.66
CA GLY A 100 -4.90 5.23 17.08
C GLY A 100 -3.41 5.15 17.37
N ALA A 101 -2.56 5.11 16.35
CA ALA A 101 -1.11 5.17 16.55
C ALA A 101 -0.70 6.51 17.18
N SER A 102 0.33 6.49 18.01
CA SER A 102 0.94 7.75 18.45
C SER A 102 1.64 8.44 17.26
N PRO A 103 1.74 9.78 17.25
CA PRO A 103 2.45 10.51 16.19
C PRO A 103 3.89 10.02 15.97
N GLU A 104 4.58 9.61 17.03
CA GLU A 104 5.94 9.08 16.95
C GLU A 104 6.01 7.75 16.21
N ILE A 105 5.06 6.84 16.47
CA ILE A 105 4.98 5.54 15.79
C ILE A 105 4.58 5.72 14.34
N ALA A 106 3.57 6.55 14.06
CA ALA A 106 3.19 6.87 12.70
C ALA A 106 4.36 7.48 11.92
N LYS A 107 5.14 8.37 12.55
CA LYS A 107 6.32 8.96 11.93
C LYS A 107 7.43 7.96 11.66
N LEU A 108 7.67 7.03 12.59
CA LEU A 108 8.62 5.95 12.41
C LEU A 108 8.24 5.09 11.19
N MET A 109 6.97 4.73 11.09
CA MET A 109 6.45 3.94 9.96
C MET A 109 6.56 4.69 8.65
N PHE A 110 6.24 5.99 8.62
CA PHE A 110 6.48 6.87 7.47
C PHE A 110 7.93 6.82 7.00
N VAL A 111 8.89 7.01 7.90
CA VAL A 111 10.33 6.99 7.54
C VAL A 111 10.75 5.62 7.03
N ALA A 112 10.20 4.54 7.59
CA ALA A 112 10.49 3.18 7.17
C ALA A 112 10.00 2.91 5.73
N VAL A 113 8.75 3.25 5.40
CA VAL A 113 8.22 3.06 4.04
C VAL A 113 8.84 4.05 3.07
N ASP A 114 9.12 5.29 3.48
CA ASP A 114 9.70 6.28 2.58
C ASP A 114 11.07 5.83 2.05
N LYS A 115 11.93 5.35 2.96
CA LYS A 115 13.28 4.89 2.63
C LYS A 115 13.32 3.45 2.11
N GLY A 116 12.56 2.55 2.73
CA GLY A 116 12.54 1.13 2.37
C GLY A 116 11.73 0.84 1.10
N GLY A 117 10.87 1.77 0.72
CA GLY A 117 9.98 1.71 -0.43
C GLY A 117 10.50 2.37 -1.70
N GLU A 118 11.75 2.81 -1.75
CA GLU A 118 12.30 3.44 -2.95
C GLU A 118 12.29 2.49 -4.17
N GLU A 119 11.79 2.97 -5.31
CA GLU A 119 11.75 2.22 -6.58
C GLU A 119 13.11 1.62 -6.98
N SER A 120 14.20 2.32 -6.63
CA SER A 120 15.59 1.92 -6.91
C SER A 120 15.97 0.57 -6.28
N LEU A 121 15.30 0.17 -5.19
CA LEU A 121 15.58 -1.06 -4.45
C LEU A 121 14.98 -2.31 -5.11
N LYS A 122 14.00 -2.16 -6.01
CA LYS A 122 13.43 -3.24 -6.85
C LYS A 122 12.98 -4.48 -6.07
N THR A 123 12.27 -4.29 -4.96
CA THR A 123 11.72 -5.39 -4.15
C THR A 123 10.21 -5.52 -4.37
N LYS A 124 9.55 -6.47 -3.69
CA LYS A 124 8.10 -6.69 -3.80
C LYS A 124 7.23 -5.66 -3.06
N TYR A 125 7.84 -4.70 -2.36
CA TYR A 125 7.18 -3.66 -1.57
C TYR A 125 7.76 -2.25 -1.88
N THR A 126 8.44 -2.09 -3.02
CA THR A 126 8.96 -0.79 -3.47
C THR A 126 8.01 -0.12 -4.42
N TRP A 127 8.07 1.21 -4.51
CA TRP A 127 7.25 1.98 -5.43
C TRP A 127 7.22 1.39 -6.85
N ALA A 128 6.03 1.36 -7.45
CA ALA A 128 5.70 0.80 -8.75
C ALA A 128 6.00 -0.70 -8.93
N TYR A 129 6.09 -1.50 -7.85
CA TYR A 129 6.54 -2.89 -7.93
C TYR A 129 5.70 -3.80 -8.83
N ALA A 130 4.44 -3.48 -9.11
CA ALA A 130 3.57 -4.30 -9.96
C ALA A 130 3.73 -4.00 -11.45
N HIS A 131 4.45 -2.93 -11.84
CA HIS A 131 4.76 -2.66 -13.24
C HIS A 131 5.68 -3.75 -13.82
N THR A 132 5.42 -4.15 -15.07
CA THR A 132 6.22 -5.11 -15.87
C THR A 132 7.24 -4.44 -16.75
#